data_AF-A0A7J4IEV8-F1
#
_entry.id   AF-A0A7J4IEV8-F1
#
_cell.length_a   1.000
_cell.length_b   1.000
_cell.length_c   1.000
_cell.angle_alpha   90.00
_cell.angle_beta   90.00
_cell.angle_gamma   90.00
#
_symmetry.space_group_name_H-M   'P 1'
#
loop_
_entity.id
_entity.type
_entity.pdbx_description
1 polymer ?
#
loop_
_entity_poly.entity_id
_entity_poly.type
_entity_poly.pdbx_seq_one_letter_code
_entity_poly.pdbx_strand_id
1 'polypeptide(L)' 'MNDSPVICDKCGKEATCIQTNEDREAWVCHDCEHFISYKCEVYSRVVGYMRPVSQWNKGKQQEFKDRTPFKE' A
#
# COMPACT_ATOMS: atom_id res chain seq x y z
N MET A 1 1.51 -10.13 -0.01
CA MET A 1 1.60 -9.01 0.95
C MET A 1 0.18 -8.54 1.13
N ASN A 2 -0.43 -8.86 2.26
CA ASN A 2 -1.80 -8.44 2.53
C ASN A 2 -1.75 -6.93 2.73
N ASP A 3 -2.57 -6.18 1.99
CA ASP A 3 -2.73 -4.75 2.24
C ASP A 3 -3.13 -4.59 3.71
N SER A 4 -2.24 -4.00 4.52
CA SER A 4 -2.56 -3.71 5.91
C SER A 4 -3.80 -2.82 5.95
N PRO A 5 -4.72 -3.03 6.91
CA PRO A 5 -5.91 -2.22 7.00
C PRO A 5 -5.52 -0.75 7.19
N VAL A 6 -6.07 0.13 6.35
CA VAL A 6 -5.89 1.57 6.49
C VAL A 6 -6.77 2.03 7.63
N ILE A 7 -6.17 2.63 8.66
CA ILE A 7 -6.88 3.08 9.86
C ILE A 7 -7.08 4.59 9.81
N CYS A 8 -8.29 5.04 10.14
CA CYS A 8 -8.58 6.46 10.30
C CYS A 8 -7.85 7.04 11.52
N ASP A 9 -7.13 8.13 11.32
CA ASP A 9 -6.41 8.88 12.36
C ASP A 9 -7.33 9.56 13.38
N LYS A 10 -8.58 9.84 13.00
CA LYS A 10 -9.56 10.52 13.87
C LYS A 10 -10.35 9.59 14.78
N CYS A 11 -10.86 8.47 14.27
CA CYS A 11 -11.71 7.56 15.04
C CYS A 11 -11.11 6.19 15.31
N GLY A 12 -9.94 5.86 14.73
CA GLY A 12 -9.28 4.57 14.92
C GLY A 12 -10.00 3.39 14.26
N LYS A 13 -11.03 3.63 13.44
CA LYS A 13 -11.75 2.58 12.70
C LYS A 13 -11.12 2.32 11.34
N GLU A 14 -11.39 1.13 10.80
CA GLU A 14 -10.93 0.74 9.47
C GLU A 14 -11.58 1.61 8.39
N ALA A 15 -10.76 2.08 7.46
CA ALA A 15 -11.20 2.79 6.28
C ALA A 15 -11.73 1.82 5.22
N THR A 16 -12.66 2.31 4.41
CA THR A 16 -13.18 1.56 3.26
C THR A 16 -12.54 2.08 1.98
N CYS A 17 -12.14 1.16 1.09
CA CYS A 17 -11.69 1.51 -0.25
C CYS A 17 -12.91 1.72 -1.16
N ILE A 18 -12.98 2.87 -1.83
CA ILE A 18 -14.02 3.21 -2.80
C ILE A 18 -13.40 3.54 -4.17
N GLN A 19 -14.16 3.30 -5.24
CA GLN A 19 -13.82 3.78 -6.58
C GLN A 19 -14.32 5.22 -6.74
N THR A 20 -13.44 6.12 -7.17
CA THR A 20 -13.80 7.50 -7.49
C THR A 20 -14.29 7.62 -8.93
N ASN A 21 -14.87 8.77 -9.29
CA ASN A 21 -15.33 9.06 -10.66
C ASN A 21 -14.19 9.10 -11.70
N GLU A 22 -12.93 9.12 -11.27
CA GLU A 22 -11.74 9.13 -12.13
C GLU A 22 -11.06 7.75 -12.22
N ASP A 23 -11.77 6.66 -11.91
CA ASP A 23 -11.24 5.27 -11.87
C ASP A 23 -10.03 5.11 -10.93
N ARG A 24 -9.92 5.97 -9.91
CA ARG A 24 -8.90 5.87 -8.86
C ARG A 24 -9.50 5.33 -7.58
N GLU A 25 -8.78 4.40 -6.94
CA GLU A 25 -9.11 3.90 -5.62
C GLU A 25 -8.74 4.92 -4.54
N ALA A 26 -9.66 5.18 -3.61
CA ALA A 26 -9.47 6.08 -2.48
C ALA A 26 -9.93 5.44 -1.17
N TRP A 27 -9.24 5.75 -0.08
CA TRP A 27 -9.60 5.35 1.27
C TRP A 27 -10.42 6.45 1.94
N VAL A 28 -11.61 6.09 2.41
CA VAL A 28 -12.51 7.00 3.11
C VAL A 28 -12.95 6.39 4.44
N CYS A 29 -13.13 7.26 5.44
CA CYS A 29 -13.78 6.87 6.68
C CYS A 29 -15.27 7.18 6.60
N HIS A 30 -16.14 6.18 6.73
CA HIS A 30 -17.59 6.39 6.75
C HIS A 30 -18.12 6.89 8.09
N ASP A 31 -17.48 6.53 9.21
CA ASP A 31 -17.90 7.00 10.55
C ASP A 31 -17.67 8.50 10.77
N CYS A 32 -16.65 9.06 10.11
CA CYS A 32 -16.24 10.46 10.25
C CYS A 32 -16.39 11.23 8.93
N GLU A 33 -17.01 10.63 7.92
CA GLU A 33 -17.29 11.19 6.59
C GLU A 33 -16.16 12.06 6.01
N HIS A 34 -14.92 11.55 5.99
CA HIS A 34 -13.78 12.28 5.40
C HIS A 34 -12.84 11.40 4.59
N PHE A 35 -12.10 12.08 3.72
CA PHE A 35 -11.07 11.50 2.87
C PHE A 35 -9.77 11.28 3.65
N ILE A 36 -9.16 10.10 3.48
CA ILE A 36 -7.90 9.73 4.12
C ILE A 36 -6.74 9.87 3.11
N SER A 37 -6.75 9.04 2.07
CA SER A 37 -5.72 9.05 1.04
C SER A 37 -6.15 8.33 -0.23
N TYR A 38 -5.47 8.59 -1.34
CA TYR A 38 -5.58 7.77 -2.53
C TYR A 38 -4.77 6.48 -2.37
N LYS A 39 -5.15 5.42 -3.09
CA LYS A 39 -4.33 4.22 -3.23
C LYS A 39 -3.14 4.54 -4.13
N CYS A 40 -1.94 4.26 -3.64
CA CYS A 40 -0.70 4.52 -4.36
C CYS A 40 -0.06 3.19 -4.78
N GLU A 41 0.44 3.11 -6.02
CA GLU A 41 1.26 1.98 -6.45
C GLU A 41 2.70 2.13 -5.94
N VAL A 42 3.17 1.14 -5.19
CA VAL A 42 4.53 1.15 -4.61
C VAL A 42 5.50 0.46 -5.56
N TYR A 43 6.57 1.16 -5.93
CA TYR A 43 7.67 0.65 -6.75
C TYR A 43 8.91 0.38 -5.91
N SER A 44 9.65 -0.67 -6.26
CA SER A 44 10.92 -1.00 -5.61
C SER A 44 11.99 -1.39 -6.63
N ARG A 45 13.25 -1.12 -6.28
CA ARG A 45 14.42 -1.43 -7.11
C ARG A 45 14.89 -2.85 -6.83
N VAL A 46 14.80 -3.73 -7.84
CA VAL A 46 15.17 -5.15 -7.66
C VAL A 46 16.67 -5.37 -7.93
N VAL A 47 17.14 -5.07 -9.15
CA VAL A 47 18.55 -5.21 -9.60
C VAL A 47 18.88 -4.23 -10.75
N GLY A 48 18.61 -2.94 -10.55
CA GLY A 48 18.97 -1.89 -11.53
C GLY A 48 17.79 -1.24 -12.26
N TYR A 49 16.57 -1.76 -12.11
CA TYR A 49 15.34 -1.14 -12.61
C TYR A 49 14.21 -1.16 -11.56
N MET A 50 13.19 -0.31 -11.77
CA MET A 50 12.00 -0.22 -10.90
C MET A 50 10.92 -1.20 -11.35
N ARG A 51 10.31 -1.91 -10.40
CA ARG A 51 9.17 -2.80 -10.62
C ARG A 51 8.11 -2.55 -9.55
N PRO A 52 6.81 -2.58 -9.90
CA PRO A 52 5.75 -2.48 -8.90
C PRO A 52 5.76 -3.70 -7.97
N VAL A 53 5.65 -3.44 -6.68
CA VAL A 53 5.69 -4.46 -5.61
C VAL A 53 4.49 -5.40 -5.69
N SER A 54 3.35 -4.89 -6.16
CA SER A 54 2.13 -5.67 -6.44
C SER A 54 2.37 -6.86 -7.39
N GLN A 55 3.35 -6.75 -8.29
CA GLN A 55 3.68 -7.77 -9.29
C GLN A 55 4.79 -8.74 -8.86
N TRP A 56 5.17 -8.76 -7.58
CA TRP A 56 6.21 -9.66 -7.09
C TRP A 56 5.70 -11.08 -6.93
N ASN A 57 6.38 -12.03 -7.57
CA ASN A 57 6.13 -13.46 -7.33
C ASN A 57 6.60 -13.89 -5.93
N LYS A 58 6.20 -15.10 -5.50
CA LYS A 58 6.55 -15.64 -4.18
C LYS A 58 8.07 -15.68 -3.93
N GLY A 59 8.86 -16.04 -4.95
CA GLY A 59 10.32 -16.09 -4.84
C GLY A 59 10.96 -14.72 -4.60
N LYS A 60 10.50 -13.67 -5.29
CA LYS A 60 11.01 -12.31 -5.09
C LYS A 60 10.61 -11.73 -3.73
N GLN A 61 9.42 -12.06 -3.24
CA GLN A 61 9.02 -11.69 -1.88
C GLN A 61 9.94 -12.36 -0.83
N GLN A 62 10.33 -13.62 -1.03
CA GLN A 62 11.28 -14.30 -0.13
C GLN A 62 12.68 -13.69 -0.24
N GLU A 63 13.20 -13.53 -1.47
CA GLU A 63 14.50 -12.88 -1.72
C GLU A 63 14.59 -11.51 -1.04
N PHE A 64 13.53 -10.69 -1.11
CA PHE A 64 13.52 -9.38 -0.47
C PHE A 64 13.57 -9.45 1.06
N LYS A 65 12.91 -10.44 1.69
CA LYS A 65 12.96 -10.65 3.14
C LYS A 65 14.35 -11.05 3.62
N ASP A 66 15.10 -11.77 2.78
CA ASP A 66 16.45 -12.22 3.08
C ASP A 66 17.50 -11.10 2.87
N ARG A 67 17.12 -9.95 2.31
CA ARG A 67 18.02 -8.79 2.16
C ARG A 67 18.31 -8.17 3.53
N THR A 68 19.59 -7.87 3.76
CA THR A 68 20.00 -7.14 4.97
C THR A 68 20.03 -5.64 4.67
N PRO A 69 19.24 -4.81 5.37
CA PRO A 69 19.32 -3.37 5.22
C PRO A 69 20.66 -2.87 5.77
N PHE A 70 21.21 -1.84 5.13
CA PHE A 70 22.36 -1.14 5.67
C PHE A 70 21.96 -0.49 7.01
N LYS A 71 22.79 -0.68 8.04
CA LYS A 71 22.65 -0.02 9.34
C LYS A 71 23.78 0.99 9.42
N GLU A 72 23.42 2.27 9.63
CA GLU A 72 24.36 3.36 9.89
C GLU A 72 25.00 3.22 11.28
#